data_AF-A0AAJ5UIX7-F1
#
_entry.id   AF-A0AAJ5UIX7-F1
#
_cell.length_a   1.000
_cell.length_b   1.000
_cell.length_c   1.000
_cell.angle_alpha   90.00
_cell.angle_beta   90.00
_cell.angle_gamma   90.00
#
_symmetry.space_group_name_H-M   'P 1'
#
loop_
_entity.id
_entity.type
_entity.pdbx_description
1 polymer ?
#
loop_
_entity_poly.entity_id
_entity_poly.type
_entity_poly.pdbx_seq_one_letter_code
_entity_poly.pdbx_strand_id
1 'polypeptide(L)'
;MSISPIKRAVIVAGGQSALARLLSVGGKSVKQGHIWAWINRGRRVPAEHVLTIEALTGVSRYDLRPDVFGAPPTGHRQEVSDAA
;
A
#
# COMPACT_ATOMS: atom_id res chain seq x y z
N MET A 1 20.65 -0.59 -5.30
CA MET A 1 19.52 -1.54 -5.23
C MET A 1 18.24 -0.73 -5.06
N SER A 2 17.24 -0.93 -5.92
CA SER A 2 15.94 -0.25 -5.78
C SER A 2 15.16 -0.85 -4.61
N ILE A 3 14.62 0.01 -3.74
CA ILE A 3 13.78 -0.40 -2.63
C ILE A 3 12.38 -0.76 -3.16
N SER A 4 11.85 -1.93 -2.78
CA SER A 4 10.50 -2.31 -3.21
C SER A 4 9.42 -1.43 -2.58
N PRO A 5 8.25 -1.25 -3.22
CA PRO A 5 7.16 -0.42 -2.68
C PRO A 5 6.74 -0.81 -1.25
N ILE A 6 6.64 -2.11 -0.97
CA ILE A 6 6.32 -2.58 0.39
C ILE A 6 7.43 -2.28 1.40
N LYS A 7 8.70 -2.33 1.00
CA LYS A 7 9.82 -1.93 1.87
C LYS A 7 9.76 -0.42 2.18
N ARG A 8 9.40 0.42 1.20
CA ARG A 8 9.17 1.87 1.44
C ARG A 8 8.05 2.09 2.45
N ALA A 9 6.92 1.41 2.29
CA ALA A 9 5.80 1.49 3.22
C ALA A 9 6.21 1.10 4.65
N VAL A 10 7.03 0.05 4.80
CA VAL A 10 7.57 -0.36 6.09
C VAL A 10 8.47 0.71 6.72
N ILE A 11 9.31 1.40 5.95
CA ILE A 11 10.16 2.48 6.46
C ILE A 11 9.28 3.63 6.96
N VAL A 12 8.31 4.07 6.16
CA VAL A 12 7.41 5.18 6.54
C VAL A 12 6.58 4.82 7.77
N ALA A 13 6.12 3.58 7.87
CA ALA A 13 5.34 3.10 9.02
C ALA A 13 6.18 2.89 10.30
N GLY A 14 7.52 3.01 10.25
CA GLY A 14 8.39 2.80 11.42
C GLY A 14 8.72 1.33 11.72
N GLY A 15 8.63 0.44 10.73
CA GLY A 15 9.03 -0.96 10.82
C GLY A 15 7.92 -1.96 10.55
N GLN A 16 8.30 -3.24 10.38
CA GLN A 16 7.36 -4.29 9.97
C GLN A 16 6.28 -4.56 11.03
N SER A 17 6.64 -4.54 12.32
CA SER A 17 5.68 -4.69 13.41
C SER A 17 4.74 -3.50 13.54
N ALA A 18 5.23 -2.28 13.27
CA ALA A 18 4.41 -1.08 13.28
C ALA A 18 3.39 -1.09 12.13
N LEU A 19 3.83 -1.40 10.91
CA LEU A 19 2.93 -1.58 9.77
C LEU A 19 1.89 -2.68 10.04
N ALA A 20 2.30 -3.82 10.59
CA ALA A 20 1.39 -4.92 10.91
C ALA A 20 0.29 -4.52 11.91
N ARG A 21 0.62 -3.72 12.94
CA ARG A 21 -0.38 -3.18 13.89
C ARG A 21 -1.35 -2.24 13.20
N LEU A 22 -0.84 -1.32 12.38
CA LEU A 22 -1.68 -0.36 11.65
C LEU A 22 -2.65 -1.04 10.67
N LEU A 23 -2.26 -2.18 10.09
CA LEU A 23 -3.12 -2.97 9.19
C LEU A 23 -4.09 -3.91 9.93
N SER A 24 -3.91 -4.09 11.23
CA SER A 24 -4.77 -4.95 12.06
C SER A 24 -5.99 -4.17 12.55
N VAL A 25 -6.89 -3.83 11.62
CA VAL A 25 -8.14 -3.08 11.88
C VAL A 25 -9.36 -3.88 11.45
N GLY A 26 -10.51 -3.67 12.11
CA GLY A 26 -11.80 -4.24 11.69
C GLY A 26 -11.86 -5.78 11.67
N GLY A 27 -11.25 -6.44 12.66
CA GLY A 27 -11.22 -7.90 12.76
C GLY A 27 -10.14 -8.60 11.91
N LYS A 28 -9.39 -7.84 11.10
CA LYS A 28 -8.22 -8.36 10.37
C LYS A 28 -7.03 -8.45 11.31
N SER A 29 -6.31 -9.56 11.27
CA SER A 29 -5.06 -9.75 12.03
C SER A 29 -3.88 -9.87 11.08
N VAL A 30 -3.06 -8.83 11.01
CA VAL A 30 -1.80 -8.82 10.26
C VAL A 30 -0.65 -8.96 11.23
N LYS A 31 0.15 -10.01 11.09
CA LYS A 31 1.34 -10.25 11.90
C LYS A 31 2.58 -9.73 11.18
N GLN A 32 3.61 -9.38 11.93
CA GLN A 32 4.91 -8.96 11.36
C GLN A 32 5.46 -10.00 10.37
N GLY A 33 5.28 -11.30 10.63
CA GLY A 33 5.69 -12.37 9.72
C GLY A 33 5.01 -12.34 8.35
N HIS A 34 3.78 -11.80 8.25
CA HIS A 34 3.12 -11.57 6.96
C HIS A 34 3.86 -10.49 6.16
N ILE A 35 4.20 -9.37 6.81
CA ILE A 35 4.96 -8.29 6.20
C ILE A 35 6.33 -8.80 5.72
N TRP A 36 7.02 -9.58 6.56
CA TRP A 36 8.28 -10.21 6.18
C TRP A 36 8.15 -11.10 4.95
N ALA A 37 7.07 -11.88 4.85
CA ALA A 37 6.80 -12.73 3.69
C ALA A 37 6.53 -11.90 2.43
N TRP A 38 5.84 -10.76 2.54
CA TRP A 38 5.62 -9.85 1.41
C TRP A 38 6.92 -9.24 0.88
N ILE A 39 7.86 -9.00 1.78
CA ILE A 39 9.17 -8.42 1.43
C ILE A 39 10.12 -9.47 0.84
N ASN A 40 10.19 -10.67 1.44
CA ASN A 40 11.30 -11.60 1.20
C ASN A 40 10.91 -12.87 0.43
N ARG A 41 9.63 -13.26 0.43
CA ARG A 41 9.17 -14.49 -0.22
C ARG A 41 8.46 -14.25 -1.55
N GLY A 42 8.50 -13.02 -2.07
CA GLY A 42 7.76 -12.65 -3.29
C GLY A 42 6.24 -12.77 -3.15
N ARG A 43 5.71 -12.92 -1.93
CA ARG A 43 4.27 -12.88 -1.69
C ARG A 43 3.79 -11.46 -1.98
N ARG A 44 2.73 -11.31 -2.77
CA ARG A 44 2.13 -9.99 -3.00
C ARG A 44 1.37 -9.54 -1.76
N VAL A 45 1.33 -8.22 -1.55
CA VAL A 45 0.45 -7.60 -0.55
C VAL A 45 -1.01 -7.92 -0.91
N PRO A 46 -1.82 -8.50 -0.01
CA PRO A 46 -3.24 -8.71 -0.24
C PRO A 46 -3.94 -7.41 -0.66
N ALA A 47 -4.81 -7.48 -1.68
CA ALA A 47 -5.42 -6.29 -2.28
C ALA A 47 -6.21 -5.47 -1.25
N GLU A 48 -6.84 -6.15 -0.29
CA GLU A 48 -7.59 -5.57 0.82
C GLU A 48 -6.78 -4.69 1.78
N HIS A 49 -5.44 -4.77 1.77
CA HIS A 49 -4.58 -3.91 2.59
C HIS A 49 -4.00 -2.74 1.80
N VAL A 50 -4.07 -2.75 0.47
CA VAL A 50 -3.35 -1.79 -0.38
C VAL A 50 -3.81 -0.36 -0.14
N LEU A 51 -5.13 -0.13 -0.10
CA LEU A 51 -5.67 1.22 0.13
C LEU A 51 -5.33 1.73 1.53
N THR A 52 -5.32 0.85 2.54
CA THR A 52 -4.90 1.21 3.89
C THR A 52 -3.41 1.56 3.93
N ILE A 53 -2.55 0.79 3.25
CA ILE A 53 -1.12 1.09 3.16
C ILE A 53 -0.89 2.43 2.46
N GLU A 54 -1.57 2.68 1.33
CA GLU A 54 -1.46 3.93 0.60
C GLU A 54 -1.87 5.13 1.47
N ALA A 55 -3.01 5.05 2.16
CA ALA A 55 -3.48 6.10 3.05
C ALA A 55 -2.52 6.39 4.22
N LEU A 56 -1.89 5.36 4.77
CA LEU A 56 -0.99 5.50 5.92
C LEU A 56 0.44 5.90 5.56
N THR A 57 0.92 5.51 4.37
CA THR A 57 2.34 5.62 4.01
C THR A 57 2.62 6.47 2.77
N GLY A 58 1.58 6.85 2.03
CA GLY A 58 1.70 7.55 0.75
C GLY A 58 2.29 6.70 -0.39
N VAL A 59 2.55 5.41 -0.17
CA VAL A 59 3.02 4.52 -1.22
C VAL A 59 1.86 4.14 -2.13
N SER A 60 2.00 4.46 -3.42
CA SER A 60 0.92 4.32 -4.40
C SER A 60 0.42 2.88 -4.54
N ARG A 61 -0.91 2.72 -4.65
CA ARG A 61 -1.56 1.45 -4.96
C ARG A 61 -1.10 0.84 -6.28
N TYR A 62 -0.78 1.68 -7.26
CA TYR A 62 -0.29 1.28 -8.59
C TYR A 62 1.11 0.65 -8.50
N ASP A 63 1.92 1.09 -7.52
CA ASP A 63 3.24 0.48 -7.24
C ASP A 63 3.08 -0.83 -6.44
N LEU A 64 2.18 -0.85 -5.46
CA LEU A 64 2.00 -2.00 -4.56
C LEU A 64 1.38 -3.22 -5.25
N ARG A 65 0.36 -2.98 -6.11
CA ARG A 65 -0.38 -4.02 -6.83
C ARG A 65 -0.75 -3.53 -8.25
N PRO A 66 0.23 -3.40 -9.16
CA PRO A 66 -0.06 -3.05 -10.56
C PRO A 66 -0.94 -4.10 -11.24
N ASP A 67 -0.93 -5.36 -10.77
CA ASP A 67 -1.80 -6.43 -11.27
C ASP A 67 -3.27 -6.26 -10.89
N VAL A 68 -3.59 -5.41 -9.90
CA VAL A 68 -4.96 -5.13 -9.46
C VAL A 68 -5.42 -3.76 -9.92
N PHE A 69 -4.56 -2.75 -9.78
CA PHE A 69 -4.90 -1.35 -10.04
C PHE A 69 -4.50 -0.85 -11.42
N GLY A 70 -3.76 -1.66 -12.20
CA GLY A 70 -3.28 -1.27 -13.53
C GLY A 70 -2.25 -0.15 -13.49
N ALA A 71 -2.13 0.57 -14.60
CA ALA A 71 -1.29 1.76 -14.68
C ALA A 71 -1.95 2.96 -13.95
N PRO A 72 -1.16 3.88 -13.38
CA PRO A 72 -1.69 5.12 -12.84
C PRO A 72 -2.48 5.88 -13.92
N PRO A 73 -3.60 6.53 -13.57
CA PRO A 73 -4.35 7.34 -14.52
C PRO A 73 -3.45 8.47 -15.02
N THR A 74 -3.24 8.51 -16.33
CA THR A 74 -2.61 9.63 -17.04
C THR A 74 -3.63 10.75 -17.15
N GLY A 75 -3.73 11.55 -16.07
CA GLY A 75 -4.52 12.78 -15.93
C GLY A 75 -5.59 13.11 -16.98
N HIS A 76 -6.85 12.85 -16.64
CA HIS A 76 -7.94 13.77 -16.98
C HIS A 76 -8.63 14.19 -15.69
N ARG A 77 -8.09 15.21 -15.02
CA ARG A 77 -8.86 15.98 -14.05
C ARG A 77 -9.78 16.87 -14.87
N GLN A 78 -11.03 16.45 -15.08
CA GLN A 78 -12.04 17.41 -15.49
C GLN A 78 -12.25 18.35 -14.31
N GLU A 79 -11.88 19.60 -14.53
CA GLU A 79 -12.28 20.74 -13.73
C GLU A 79 -13.79 20.67 -13.56
N VAL A 80 -14.25 20.42 -12.33
CA VAL A 80 -15.62 20.78 -11.97
C VAL A 80 -15.59 22.30 -11.90
N SER A 81 -15.89 22.94 -13.03
CA SER A 81 -16.17 24.36 -13.12
C SER A 81 -17.31 24.66 -12.15
N ASP A 82 -17.09 25.66 -11.30
CA ASP A 82 -18.10 26.24 -10.43
C ASP A 82 -19.43 26.40 -11.17
N ALA A 83 -20.45 25.67 -10.71
CA ALA A 83 -21.84 25.96 -11.04
C ALA A 83 -22.37 26.89 -9.95
N ALA A 84 -22.76 28.08 -10.41
CA ALA A 84 -23.34 29.23 -9.72
C ALA A 84 -24.37 28.91 -8.62
#